data_AF-A0A257INU5-F1
#
_entry.id   AF-A0A257INU5-F1
#
_cell.length_a   1.000
_cell.length_b   1.000
_cell.length_c   1.000
_cell.angle_alpha   90.00
_cell.angle_beta   90.00
_cell.angle_gamma   90.00
#
_symmetry.space_group_name_H-M   'P 1'
#
loop_
_entity.id
_entity.type
_entity.pdbx_description
1 polymer ?
#
loop_
_entity_poly.entity_id
_entity_poly.type
_entity_poly.pdbx_seq_one_letter_code
_entity_poly.pdbx_strand_id
1 'polypeptide(L)'
;MVIQLWKAYPNFRKEAKLSTWIYRIALNTALTSLKKEGKNKFSKSISEDDFEIPAMEITENEHLKTLYQAIQQLTEVEKAIIMLYLDEKNYEEITEIVGISKTNVGVKLNRIKQKLSKIIKNN
;
A
#
# COMPACT_ATOMS: atom_id res chain seq x y z
N MET A 1 -3.87 10.28 10.00
CA MET A 1 -4.56 10.13 8.69
C MET A 1 -5.90 10.86 8.64
N VAL A 2 -6.84 10.60 9.56
CA VAL A 2 -8.20 11.16 9.57
C VAL A 2 -8.25 12.70 9.45
N ILE A 3 -7.34 13.41 10.13
CA ILE A 3 -7.25 14.88 10.06
C ILE A 3 -6.95 15.38 8.63
N GLN A 4 -6.08 14.69 7.88
CA GLN A 4 -5.76 15.08 6.50
C GLN A 4 -6.96 14.86 5.58
N LEU A 5 -7.72 13.78 5.82
CA LEU A 5 -8.94 13.51 5.09
C LEU A 5 -10.00 14.60 5.33
N TRP A 6 -10.21 14.98 6.60
CA TRP A 6 -11.14 16.05 6.98
C TRP A 6 -10.78 17.38 6.31
N LYS A 7 -9.49 17.75 6.32
CA LYS A 7 -8.99 18.98 5.68
C LYS A 7 -9.16 18.97 4.16
N ALA A 8 -9.07 17.81 3.52
CA ALA A 8 -9.20 17.69 2.07
C ALA A 8 -10.66 17.65 1.60
N TYR A 9 -11.61 17.26 2.47
CA TYR A 9 -13.02 17.04 2.13
C TYR A 9 -13.72 18.23 1.45
N PRO A 10 -13.51 19.50 1.86
CA PRO A 10 -14.12 20.64 1.18
C PRO A 10 -13.77 20.76 -0.31
N ASN A 11 -12.64 20.17 -0.74
CA ASN A 11 -12.17 20.19 -2.12
C ASN A 11 -12.59 18.94 -2.92
N PHE A 12 -13.45 18.07 -2.37
CA PHE A 12 -13.89 16.87 -3.06
C PHE A 12 -14.90 17.21 -4.16
N ARG A 13 -14.45 17.11 -5.42
CA ARG A 13 -15.21 17.49 -6.62
C ARG A 13 -16.23 16.46 -7.12
N LYS A 14 -16.37 15.32 -6.44
CA LYS A 14 -17.28 14.20 -6.81
C LYS A 14 -17.04 13.60 -8.21
N GLU A 15 -15.87 13.83 -8.79
CA GLU A 15 -15.44 13.26 -10.09
C GLU A 15 -15.09 11.77 -10.01
N ALA A 16 -14.92 11.24 -8.80
CA ALA A 16 -14.67 9.82 -8.51
C ALA A 16 -15.51 9.38 -7.31
N LYS A 17 -15.65 8.07 -7.08
CA LYS A 17 -16.29 7.55 -5.86
C LYS A 17 -15.58 8.09 -4.62
N LEU A 18 -16.35 8.35 -3.56
CA LEU A 18 -15.81 8.83 -2.29
C LEU A 18 -14.73 7.88 -1.74
N SER A 19 -14.94 6.56 -1.84
CA SER A 19 -13.97 5.55 -1.43
C SER A 19 -12.63 5.70 -2.17
N THR A 20 -12.67 5.80 -3.50
CA THR A 20 -11.48 6.03 -4.35
C THR A 20 -10.74 7.31 -3.94
N TRP A 21 -11.46 8.39 -3.69
CA TRP A 21 -10.87 9.64 -3.21
C TRP A 21 -10.21 9.49 -1.84
N ILE A 22 -10.86 8.79 -0.90
CA ILE A 22 -10.28 8.47 0.42
C ILE A 22 -8.99 7.66 0.26
N TYR A 23 -8.98 6.62 -0.57
CA TYR A 23 -7.77 5.82 -0.85
C TYR A 23 -6.62 6.69 -1.35
N ARG A 24 -6.89 7.63 -2.26
CA ARG A 24 -5.86 8.55 -2.77
C ARG A 24 -5.25 9.41 -1.67
N ILE A 25 -6.08 9.98 -0.78
CA ILE A 25 -5.60 10.78 0.36
C ILE A 25 -4.82 9.89 1.35
N ALA A 26 -5.32 8.68 1.62
CA ALA A 26 -4.68 7.71 2.50
C ALA A 26 -3.28 7.34 1.98
N LEU A 27 -3.19 6.93 0.73
CA LEU A 27 -1.97 6.48 0.07
C LEU A 27 -0.93 7.61 0.04
N ASN A 28 -1.31 8.80 -0.39
CA ASN A 28 -0.40 9.95 -0.42
C ASN A 28 0.09 10.33 0.98
N THR A 29 -0.78 10.25 1.99
CA THR A 29 -0.40 10.52 3.38
C THR A 29 0.60 9.49 3.88
N ALA A 30 0.35 8.19 3.65
CA ALA A 30 1.23 7.10 4.06
C ALA A 30 2.61 7.21 3.39
N LEU A 31 2.65 7.41 2.07
CA LEU A 31 3.89 7.59 1.31
C LEU A 31 4.68 8.82 1.80
N THR A 32 3.99 9.90 2.16
CA THR A 32 4.63 11.10 2.71
C THR A 32 5.23 10.84 4.10
N SER A 33 4.53 10.10 4.96
CA SER A 33 5.05 9.71 6.29
C SER A 33 6.29 8.82 6.15
N LEU A 34 6.23 7.77 5.32
CA LEU A 34 7.35 6.86 5.07
C LEU A 34 8.60 7.61 4.54
N LYS A 35 8.41 8.57 3.64
CA LYS A 35 9.51 9.42 3.14
C LYS A 35 10.12 10.29 4.24
N LYS A 36 9.33 10.77 5.20
CA LYS A 36 9.82 11.57 6.34
C LYS A 36 10.59 10.71 7.34
N GLU A 37 10.10 9.50 7.62
CA GLU A 37 10.79 8.54 8.48
C GLU A 37 12.16 8.17 7.93
N GLY A 38 12.26 7.89 6.61
CA GLY A 38 13.54 7.62 5.96
C GLY A 38 14.56 8.77 6.07
N LYS A 39 14.10 10.03 6.13
CA LYS A 39 14.95 11.21 6.34
C LYS A 39 15.37 11.40 7.81
N ASN A 40 14.52 11.00 8.75
CA ASN A 40 14.77 11.11 10.20
C ASN A 40 15.60 9.95 10.77
N LYS A 41 15.91 8.90 9.99
CA LYS A 41 16.80 7.81 10.42
C LYS A 41 18.23 8.25 10.77
N PHE A 42 18.67 9.43 10.34
CA PHE A 42 19.95 10.01 10.78
C PHE A 42 19.91 10.56 12.23
N SER A 43 18.74 10.65 12.87
CA SER A 43 18.58 11.27 14.20
C SER A 43 18.02 10.35 15.27
N LYS A 44 17.66 9.09 14.96
CA LYS A 44 17.04 8.20 15.94
C LYS A 44 17.84 6.89 16.01
N SER A 45 18.52 6.65 17.12
CA SER A 45 18.98 5.29 17.45
C SER A 45 17.73 4.44 17.64
N ILE A 46 17.48 3.55 16.69
CA ILE A 46 16.33 2.66 16.73
C ILE A 46 16.71 1.50 17.65
N SER A 47 16.13 1.44 18.84
CA SER A 47 16.07 0.23 19.66
C SER A 47 15.20 -0.80 18.94
N GLU A 48 15.62 -2.06 18.95
CA GLU A 48 14.99 -3.16 18.20
C GLU A 48 13.53 -3.48 18.63
N ASP A 49 13.05 -2.86 19.71
CA ASP A 49 11.72 -3.09 20.31
C ASP A 49 10.57 -2.25 19.71
N ASP A 50 10.83 -1.28 18.82
CA ASP A 50 9.81 -0.30 18.38
C ASP A 50 8.86 -0.81 17.26
N PHE A 51 9.02 -2.05 16.78
CA PHE A 51 8.15 -2.66 15.78
C PHE A 51 7.28 -3.78 16.37
N GLU A 52 6.44 -3.45 17.36
CA GLU A 52 5.29 -4.28 17.67
C GLU A 52 4.27 -4.18 16.52
N ILE A 53 4.33 -5.15 15.62
CA ILE A 53 3.19 -5.48 14.76
C ILE A 53 2.03 -5.72 15.73
N PRO A 54 0.90 -4.99 15.65
CA PRO A 54 -0.29 -5.39 16.37
C PRO A 54 -0.54 -6.82 15.95
N ALA A 55 -0.41 -7.76 16.88
CA ALA A 55 -0.74 -9.15 16.65
C ALA A 55 -2.23 -9.19 16.32
N MET A 56 -2.55 -8.96 15.05
CA MET A 56 -3.76 -9.49 14.47
C MET A 56 -3.67 -10.96 14.80
N GLU A 57 -4.61 -11.47 15.59
CA GLU A 57 -4.80 -12.90 15.77
C GLU A 57 -5.11 -13.47 14.38
N ILE A 58 -4.05 -13.65 13.57
CA ILE A 58 -4.08 -14.35 12.31
C ILE A 58 -4.05 -15.81 12.72
N THR A 59 -5.21 -16.28 13.14
CA THR A 59 -5.49 -17.67 13.42
C THR A 59 -5.12 -18.48 12.16
N GLU A 60 -4.06 -19.28 12.27
CA GLU A 60 -3.84 -20.53 11.53
C GLU A 60 -3.70 -20.51 9.99
N ASN A 61 -3.25 -19.42 9.37
CA ASN A 61 -2.96 -19.47 7.92
C ASN A 61 -1.51 -19.10 7.59
N GLU A 62 -0.62 -20.10 7.64
CA GLU A 62 0.79 -19.97 7.25
C GLU A 62 0.94 -19.41 5.83
N HIS A 63 0.07 -19.79 4.89
CA HIS A 63 0.10 -19.24 3.52
C HIS A 63 -0.19 -17.73 3.50
N LEU A 64 -1.13 -17.28 4.33
CA LEU A 64 -1.46 -15.86 4.44
C LEU A 64 -0.30 -15.07 5.04
N LYS A 65 0.34 -15.62 6.08
CA LYS A 65 1.56 -15.04 6.67
C LYS A 65 2.69 -14.91 5.63
N THR A 66 2.95 -15.99 4.90
CA THR A 66 3.98 -16.01 3.83
C THR A 66 3.66 -15.00 2.72
N LEU A 67 2.39 -14.86 2.33
CA LEU A 67 1.97 -13.86 1.36
C LEU A 67 2.24 -12.44 1.87
N TYR A 68 1.87 -12.11 3.10
CA TYR A 68 2.13 -10.79 3.66
C TYR A 68 3.62 -10.48 3.78
N GLN A 69 4.43 -11.47 4.19
CA GLN A 69 5.89 -11.33 4.21
C GLN A 69 6.46 -11.09 2.80
N ALA A 70 5.94 -11.78 1.78
CA ALA A 70 6.35 -11.54 0.40
C ALA A 70 5.94 -10.15 -0.10
N ILE A 71 4.74 -9.66 0.27
CA ILE A 71 4.29 -8.30 -0.06
C ILE A 71 5.17 -7.23 0.61
N GLN A 72 5.69 -7.47 1.81
CA GLN A 72 6.58 -6.53 2.49
C GLN A 72 7.87 -6.24 1.70
N GLN A 73 8.34 -7.19 0.89
CA GLN A 73 9.53 -7.04 0.03
C GLN A 73 9.28 -6.27 -1.27
N LEU A 74 8.03 -5.91 -1.56
CA LEU A 74 7.67 -5.09 -2.71
C LEU A 74 8.03 -3.62 -2.47
N THR A 75 8.20 -2.86 -3.56
CA THR A 75 8.28 -1.39 -3.44
C THR A 75 6.94 -0.80 -3.00
N GLU A 76 6.94 0.39 -2.41
CA GLU A 76 5.70 1.02 -1.93
C GLU A 76 4.62 1.17 -3.01
N VAL A 77 5.02 1.46 -4.25
CA VAL A 77 4.08 1.52 -5.38
C VAL A 77 3.54 0.14 -5.74
N GLU A 78 4.39 -0.90 -5.71
CA GLU A 78 3.96 -2.27 -5.96
C GLU A 78 2.99 -2.77 -4.88
N LYS A 79 3.25 -2.47 -3.59
CA LYS A 79 2.36 -2.75 -2.46
C LYS A 79 0.99 -2.09 -2.66
N ALA A 80 0.98 -0.80 -3.01
CA ALA A 80 -0.25 -0.06 -3.22
C ALA A 80 -1.11 -0.69 -4.33
N ILE A 81 -0.49 -1.03 -5.47
CA ILE A 81 -1.20 -1.64 -6.61
C ILE A 81 -1.78 -3.00 -6.24
N ILE A 82 -1.00 -3.88 -5.60
CA ILE A 82 -1.49 -5.22 -5.25
C ILE A 82 -2.55 -5.18 -4.16
N MET A 83 -2.44 -4.29 -3.16
CA MET A 83 -3.45 -4.13 -2.11
C MET A 83 -4.77 -3.64 -2.68
N LEU A 84 -4.75 -2.63 -3.56
CA LEU A 84 -5.98 -2.16 -4.20
C LEU A 84 -6.63 -3.24 -5.08
N TYR A 85 -5.83 -4.07 -5.73
CA TYR A 85 -6.34 -5.21 -6.49
C TYR A 85 -6.96 -6.29 -5.59
N LEU A 86 -6.35 -6.57 -4.42
CA LEU A 86 -6.91 -7.48 -3.42
C LEU A 86 -8.20 -6.92 -2.80
N ASP A 87 -8.31 -5.59 -2.67
CA ASP A 87 -9.53 -4.86 -2.30
C ASP A 87 -10.55 -4.77 -3.45
N GLU A 88 -10.42 -5.62 -4.49
CA GLU A 88 -11.31 -5.75 -5.64
C GLU A 88 -11.49 -4.45 -6.47
N LYS A 89 -10.53 -3.53 -6.43
CA LYS A 89 -10.57 -2.34 -7.28
C LYS A 89 -10.24 -2.70 -8.72
N ASN A 90 -11.03 -2.17 -9.65
CA ASN A 90 -10.75 -2.33 -11.07
C ASN A 90 -9.57 -1.44 -11.51
N TYR A 91 -9.08 -1.64 -12.74
CA TYR A 91 -7.86 -0.96 -13.19
C TYR A 91 -8.04 0.55 -13.35
N GLU A 92 -9.25 1.00 -13.66
CA GLU A 92 -9.63 2.42 -13.69
C GLU A 92 -9.54 3.04 -12.29
N GLU A 93 -10.13 2.40 -11.29
CA GLU A 93 -10.05 2.87 -9.90
C GLU A 93 -8.60 2.89 -9.40
N ILE A 94 -7.80 1.87 -9.72
CA ILE A 94 -6.36 1.84 -9.36
C ILE A 94 -5.60 2.97 -10.07
N THR A 95 -5.94 3.26 -11.33
CA THR A 95 -5.36 4.39 -12.08
C THR A 95 -5.64 5.71 -11.39
N GLU A 96 -6.89 5.94 -10.96
CA GLU A 96 -7.31 7.16 -10.26
C GLU A 96 -6.65 7.32 -8.89
N ILE A 97 -6.42 6.21 -8.17
CA ILE A 97 -5.82 6.21 -6.83
C ILE A 97 -4.31 6.38 -6.90
N VAL A 98 -3.63 5.63 -7.76
CA VAL A 98 -2.16 5.55 -7.83
C VAL A 98 -1.57 6.62 -8.75
N GLY A 99 -2.33 7.10 -9.74
CA GLY A 99 -1.89 8.14 -10.66
C GLY A 99 -0.99 7.64 -11.80
N ILE A 100 -1.16 6.39 -12.25
CA ILE A 100 -0.45 5.80 -13.40
C ILE A 100 -1.44 5.30 -14.44
N SER A 101 -1.04 5.20 -15.71
CA SER A 101 -1.95 4.76 -16.78
C SER A 101 -2.47 3.33 -16.56
N LYS A 102 -3.70 3.05 -17.04
CA LYS A 102 -4.34 1.73 -16.98
C LYS A 102 -3.44 0.61 -17.55
N THR A 103 -2.75 0.88 -18.67
CA THR A 103 -1.78 -0.06 -19.25
C THR A 103 -0.63 -0.35 -18.29
N ASN A 104 -0.10 0.69 -17.62
CA ASN A 104 0.98 0.52 -16.65
C ASN A 104 0.51 -0.24 -15.39
N VAL A 105 -0.74 -0.03 -14.93
CA VAL A 105 -1.37 -0.85 -13.87
C VAL A 105 -1.34 -2.32 -14.26
N GLY A 106 -1.84 -2.67 -15.45
CA GLY A 106 -1.88 -4.07 -15.92
C GLY A 106 -0.49 -4.71 -16.01
N VAL A 107 0.48 -4.00 -16.60
CA VAL A 107 1.87 -4.49 -16.72
C VAL A 107 2.51 -4.66 -15.34
N LYS A 108 2.35 -3.68 -14.43
CA LYS A 108 2.88 -3.77 -13.07
C LYS A 108 2.24 -4.90 -12.30
N LEU A 109 0.92 -5.05 -12.35
CA LEU A 109 0.22 -6.11 -11.62
C LEU A 109 0.71 -7.50 -12.04
N ASN A 110 0.91 -7.72 -13.34
CA ASN A 110 1.49 -8.99 -13.83
C ASN A 110 2.91 -9.21 -13.28
N ARG A 111 3.78 -8.19 -13.35
CA ARG A 111 5.14 -8.26 -12.80
C ARG A 111 5.15 -8.50 -11.30
N ILE A 112 4.23 -7.88 -10.55
CA ILE A 112 4.09 -8.06 -9.11
C ILE A 112 3.68 -9.50 -8.79
N LYS A 113 2.68 -10.05 -9.48
CA LYS A 113 2.27 -11.46 -9.31
C LYS A 113 3.43 -12.43 -9.58
N GLN A 114 4.20 -12.19 -10.63
CA GLN A 114 5.41 -12.97 -10.92
C GLN A 114 6.47 -12.84 -9.83
N LYS A 115 6.71 -11.63 -9.33
CA LYS A 115 7.68 -11.37 -8.25
C LYS A 115 7.27 -12.06 -6.94
N LEU A 116 5.99 -11.96 -6.56
CA LEU A 116 5.44 -12.66 -5.39
C LEU A 116 5.58 -14.17 -5.54
N SER A 117 5.24 -14.73 -6.71
CA SER A 117 5.40 -16.17 -6.95
C SER A 117 6.86 -16.63 -6.81
N LYS A 118 7.83 -15.83 -7.26
CA LYS A 118 9.27 -16.12 -7.07
C LYS A 118 9.69 -16.06 -5.61
N ILE A 119 9.24 -15.03 -4.87
CA ILE A 119 9.57 -14.89 -3.44
C ILE A 119 9.02 -16.07 -2.64
N ILE A 120 7.75 -16.43 -2.89
CA ILE A 120 7.07 -17.53 -2.17
C ILE A 120 7.70 -18.89 -2.51
N LYS A 121 8.18 -19.11 -3.73
CA LYS A 121 8.85 -20.37 -4.11
C LYS A 121 10.27 -20.52 -3.57
N ASN A 122 10.91 -19.40 -3.23
CA ASN A 122 12.29 -19.37 -2.73
C ASN A 122 12.36 -19.40 -1.19
N ASN A 123 11.22 -19.29 -0.51
CA ASN A 123 11.05 -19.46 0.93
C ASN A 123 10.41 -20.82 1.21
#